data_AF-A0A382PSF6-F1
#
_entry.id   AF-A0A382PSF6-F1
#
_cell.length_a   1.000
_cell.length_b   1.000
_cell.length_c   1.000
_cell.angle_alpha   90.00
_cell.angle_beta   90.00
_cell.angle_gamma   90.00
#
_symmetry.space_group_name_H-M   'P 1'
#
loop_
_entity.id
_entity.type
_entity.pdbx_description
1 polymer ?
#
loop_
_entity_poly.entity_id
_entity_poly.type
_entity_poly.pdbx_seq_one_letter_code
_entity_poly.pdbx_strand_id
1 'polypeptide(L)' 'VSRVIVKLGGGLITDKTEYKHVQISHIGPVASVIKELVDMGHSVILVHGA' A
#
# COMPACT_ATOMS: atom_id res chain seq x y z
N VAL A 1 -10.59 -0.50 -18.87
CA VAL A 1 -9.33 -0.09 -18.21
C VAL A 1 -9.58 1.20 -17.47
N SER A 2 -9.28 1.23 -16.17
CA SER A 2 -9.54 2.38 -15.29
C SER A 2 -8.25 2.77 -14.57
N ARG A 3 -8.15 4.03 -14.16
CA ARG A 3 -7.10 4.51 -13.26
C ARG A 3 -7.61 4.45 -11.82
N VAL A 4 -6.89 3.74 -10.95
CA VAL A 4 -7.22 3.57 -9.54
C VAL A 4 -6.16 4.29 -8.70
N ILE A 5 -6.59 5.11 -7.76
CA ILE A 5 -5.72 5.80 -6.81
C ILE A 5 -5.95 5.16 -5.45
N VAL A 6 -4.89 4.56 -4.88
CA VAL A 6 -4.94 3.91 -3.58
C VAL A 6 -4.12 4.73 -2.60
N LYS A 7 -4.77 5.28 -1.57
CA LYS A 7 -4.09 5.98 -0.47
C LYS A 7 -3.99 5.06 0.74
N LEU A 8 -2.75 4.72 1.11
CA LEU A 8 -2.44 3.98 2.33
C LEU A 8 -2.27 4.97 3.48
N GLY A 9 -3.00 4.75 4.57
CA GLY A 9 -2.75 5.44 5.83
C GLY A 9 -1.36 5.06 6.37
N GLY A 10 -0.62 6.01 6.95
CA GLY A 10 0.77 5.74 7.38
C GLY A 10 0.90 4.58 8.37
N GLY A 11 -0.05 4.44 9.29
CA GLY A 11 -0.08 3.34 10.27
C GLY A 11 -0.33 1.94 9.67
N LEU A 12 -0.63 1.84 8.38
CA LEU A 12 -0.76 0.55 7.70
C LEU A 12 0.61 -0.12 7.48
N ILE A 13 1.63 0.69 7.19
CA ILE A 13 2.98 0.21 6.82
C ILE A 13 4.09 0.72 7.77
N THR A 14 3.76 1.57 8.74
CA THR A 14 4.70 2.05 9.76
C THR A 14 4.14 1.88 11.16
N ASP A 15 5.03 1.68 12.12
CA ASP A 15 4.72 1.81 13.53
C ASP A 15 4.84 3.30 13.91
N LYS A 16 3.78 3.89 14.45
CA LYS A 16 3.80 5.30 14.87
C LYS A 16 4.40 5.51 16.26
N THR A 17 4.58 4.43 17.02
CA THR A 17 5.17 4.46 18.36
C THR A 17 6.70 4.39 18.30
N GLU A 18 7.25 3.90 17.19
CA GLU A 18 8.69 3.83 16.94
C GLU A 18 9.12 4.76 15.80
N TYR A 19 10.22 5.48 16.00
CA TYR A 19 10.71 6.41 15.00
C TYR A 19 11.25 5.67 13.76
N LYS A 20 10.71 6.00 12.58
CA LYS A 20 11.11 5.43 11.27
C LYS A 20 11.01 3.91 11.20
N HIS A 21 10.08 3.30 11.93
CA HIS A 21 9.89 1.87 11.93
C HIS A 21 8.84 1.42 10.90
N VAL A 22 9.24 0.51 10.01
CA VAL A 22 8.36 -0.06 8.97
C VAL A 22 7.79 -1.39 9.46
N GLN A 23 6.47 -1.56 9.34
CA GLN A 23 5.79 -2.83 9.62
C GLN A 23 5.96 -3.79 8.44
N ILE A 24 7.12 -4.44 8.36
CA ILE A 24 7.49 -5.31 7.22
C ILE A 24 6.49 -6.44 6.99
N SER A 25 5.91 -6.98 8.06
CA SER A 25 4.90 -8.04 8.00
C SER A 25 3.63 -7.63 7.23
N HIS A 26 3.34 -6.33 7.14
CA HIS A 26 2.16 -5.82 6.44
C HIS A 26 2.42 -5.54 4.95
N ILE A 27 3.68 -5.41 4.54
CA ILE A 27 4.04 -5.04 3.16
C ILE A 27 3.60 -6.11 2.16
N GLY A 28 3.85 -7.39 2.46
CA GLY A 28 3.45 -8.51 1.61
C GLY A 28 1.94 -8.57 1.34
N PRO A 29 1.09 -8.60 2.39
CA PRO A 29 -0.37 -8.55 2.23
C PRO A 29 -0.87 -7.34 1.44
N VAL A 30 -0.35 -6.13 1.70
CA VAL A 30 -0.73 -4.92 0.95
C VAL A 30 -0.35 -5.05 -0.53
N ALA A 31 0.86 -5.55 -0.81
CA ALA A 31 1.32 -5.77 -2.18
C ALA A 31 0.46 -6.79 -2.93
N SER A 32 -0.03 -7.84 -2.25
CA SER A 32 -0.93 -8.83 -2.86
C SER A 32 -2.23 -8.19 -3.36
N VAL A 33 -2.86 -7.34 -2.55
CA VAL A 33 -4.09 -6.64 -2.94
C VAL A 33 -3.83 -5.65 -4.10
N ILE A 34 -2.72 -4.93 -4.07
CA ILE A 34 -2.34 -4.05 -5.19
C ILE A 34 -2.10 -4.86 -6.47
N LYS A 35 -1.46 -6.03 -6.35
CA LYS A 35 -1.21 -6.92 -7.48
C LYS A 35 -2.51 -7.38 -8.14
N GLU A 36 -3.54 -7.71 -7.37
CA GLU A 36 -4.85 -8.07 -7.92
C GLU A 36 -5.44 -6.95 -8.79
N LEU A 37 -5.32 -5.68 -8.35
CA LEU A 37 -5.77 -4.53 -9.15
C LEU A 37 -5.01 -4.41 -10.48
N VAL A 38 -3.71 -4.65 -10.45
CA VAL A 38 -2.85 -4.62 -11.65
C VAL A 38 -3.18 -5.79 -12.57
N ASP A 39 -3.37 -6.99 -12.03
CA ASP A 39 -3.71 -8.21 -12.77
C ASP A 39 -5.09 -8.10 -13.46
N MET A 40 -6.03 -7.32 -12.88
CA MET A 40 -7.30 -6.94 -13.53
C MET A 40 -7.13 -5.92 -14.67
N GLY A 41 -5.91 -5.47 -14.96
CA GLY A 41 -5.60 -4.52 -16.04
C GLY A 41 -5.86 -3.06 -15.68
N HIS A 42 -5.92 -2.70 -14.39
CA HIS A 42 -6.01 -1.31 -13.97
C HIS A 42 -4.62 -0.64 -13.89
N SER A 43 -4.57 0.66 -14.20
CA SER A 43 -3.41 1.50 -13.88
C SER A 43 -3.56 1.96 -12.44
N VAL A 44 -2.58 1.65 -11.58
CA VAL A 44 -2.64 1.94 -10.14
C VAL A 44 -1.62 3.02 -9.78
N ILE A 45 -2.07 4.06 -9.06
CA ILE A 45 -1.21 5.04 -8.39
C ILE A 45 -1.31 4.78 -6.88
N LEU A 46 -0.17 4.50 -6.25
CA LEU A 46 -0.09 4.28 -4.81
C LEU A 46 0.44 5.53 -4.11
N VAL A 47 -0.22 5.96 -3.04
CA VAL A 47 0.21 7.08 -2.20
C VAL A 47 0.25 6.60 -0.74
N HIS A 48 1.37 6.81 -0.03
CA HIS A 48 1.39 6.65 1.43
C HIS A 48 1.65 7.98 2.13
N GLY A 49 1.19 8.08 3.38
CA GLY A 49 1.44 9.23 4.26
C GLY A 49 2.38 8.94 5.43
N ALA A 50 3.02 7.77 5.40
CA ALA A 50 4.01 7.30 6.36
C ALA A 50 5.39 7.92 6.10
#